data_AF-A0AAV1I1N3-F1
#
_entry.id   AF-A0AAV1I1N3-F1
#
_cell.length_a   1.000
_cell.length_b   1.000
_cell.length_c   1.000
_cell.angle_alpha   90.00
_cell.angle_beta   90.00
_cell.angle_gamma   90.00
#
_symmetry.space_group_name_H-M   'P 1'
#
loop_
_entity.id
_entity.type
_entity.pdbx_description
1 polymer ?
#
loop_
_entity_poly.entity_id
_entity_poly.type
_entity_poly.pdbx_seq_one_letter_code
_entity_poly.pdbx_strand_id
1 'polypeptide(L)'
;MDRARTQAMEVFGDLLPEEAVQRLEAAVYDNCRAFGNEEGVPEDSPLFTRMYLSKCRQVKDNIDPDSYIGNADLRAKILEGSLDIRSIPGMSPAELFPERWSGLMEEKRKRDEVQYNYQPSATSERYLCKRCGSRKISYYELQTRSADEGTSSFFTCIDCGAKWTKH
;
A
#
# COMPACT_ATOMS: atom_id res chain seq x y z
N MET A 1 -29.27 7.63 2.00
CA MET A 1 -28.42 6.91 2.97
C MET A 1 -29.21 5.94 3.85
N ASP A 2 -30.37 6.33 4.40
CA ASP A 2 -31.11 5.51 5.37
C ASP A 2 -31.38 4.06 4.95
N ARG A 3 -31.85 3.84 3.72
CA ARG A 3 -32.07 2.47 3.18
C ARG A 3 -30.79 1.63 3.17
N ALA A 4 -29.65 2.24 2.84
CA ALA A 4 -28.37 1.54 2.79
C ALA A 4 -27.89 1.16 4.20
N ARG A 5 -28.17 2.01 5.20
CA ARG A 5 -27.83 1.75 6.61
C ARG A 5 -28.68 0.63 7.19
N THR A 6 -29.99 0.64 6.95
CA THR A 6 -30.88 -0.45 7.38
C THR A 6 -30.44 -1.79 6.78
N GLN A 7 -30.13 -1.81 5.47
CA GLN A 7 -29.67 -3.03 4.81
C GLN A 7 -28.31 -3.50 5.34
N ALA A 8 -27.39 -2.59 5.68
CA ALA A 8 -26.12 -2.96 6.30
C ALA A 8 -26.32 -3.59 7.68
N MET A 9 -27.23 -3.05 8.49
CA MET A 9 -27.56 -3.61 9.81
C MET A 9 -28.17 -5.01 9.71
N GLU A 10 -29.08 -5.24 8.75
CA GLU A 10 -29.64 -6.58 8.49
C GLU A 10 -28.53 -7.59 8.15
N VAL A 11 -27.64 -7.22 7.23
CA VAL A 11 -26.54 -8.10 6.80
C VAL A 11 -25.54 -8.42 7.92
N PHE A 12 -25.27 -7.46 8.81
CA PHE A 12 -24.42 -7.70 9.97
C PHE A 12 -25.14 -8.47 11.09
N GLY A 13 -26.46 -8.34 11.19
CA GLY A 13 -27.30 -9.06 12.15
C GLY A 13 -27.24 -10.57 12.02
N ASP A 14 -26.99 -11.09 10.81
CA ASP A 14 -26.80 -12.53 10.58
C ASP A 14 -25.50 -13.06 11.23
N LEU A 15 -24.52 -12.19 11.53
CA LEU A 15 -23.18 -12.59 11.95
C LEU A 15 -22.87 -12.25 13.43
N LEU A 16 -23.43 -11.14 13.93
CA LEU A 16 -23.10 -10.54 15.22
C LEU A 16 -24.36 -10.18 16.05
N PRO A 17 -24.25 -10.12 17.39
CA PRO A 17 -25.32 -9.64 18.26
C PRO A 17 -25.71 -8.19 17.95
N GLU A 18 -26.96 -7.83 18.19
CA GLU A 18 -27.52 -6.53 17.84
C GLU A 18 -26.74 -5.33 18.43
N GLU A 19 -26.26 -5.43 19.68
CA GLU A 19 -25.43 -4.39 20.30
C GLU A 19 -24.06 -4.21 19.61
N ALA A 20 -23.49 -5.29 19.08
CA ALA A 20 -22.24 -5.25 18.32
C ALA A 20 -22.47 -4.67 16.93
N VAL A 21 -23.59 -5.02 16.29
CA VAL A 21 -23.99 -4.49 14.98
C VAL A 21 -24.17 -2.98 15.01
N GLN A 22 -24.88 -2.44 16.01
CA GLN A 22 -25.08 -0.99 16.13
C GLN A 22 -23.74 -0.25 16.30
N ARG A 23 -22.84 -0.79 17.13
CA ARG A 23 -21.49 -0.21 17.33
C ARG A 23 -20.65 -0.29 16.07
N LEU A 24 -20.70 -1.40 15.34
CA LEU A 24 -19.97 -1.59 14.10
C LEU A 24 -20.48 -0.66 13.00
N GLU A 25 -21.80 -0.55 12.84
CA GLU A 25 -22.42 0.33 11.84
C GLU A 25 -22.04 1.79 12.08
N ALA A 26 -22.14 2.25 13.34
CA ALA A 26 -21.73 3.59 13.72
C ALA A 26 -20.24 3.84 13.41
N ALA A 27 -19.37 2.87 13.73
CA ALA A 27 -17.94 2.97 13.43
C ALA A 27 -17.65 3.02 11.93
N VAL A 28 -18.36 2.24 11.11
CA VAL A 28 -18.23 2.27 9.65
C VAL A 28 -18.68 3.62 9.10
N TYR A 29 -19.79 4.16 9.60
CA TYR A 29 -20.30 5.46 9.21
C TYR A 29 -19.30 6.57 9.57
N ASP A 30 -18.81 6.59 10.80
CA ASP A 30 -17.85 7.59 11.28
C ASP A 30 -16.54 7.54 10.49
N ASN A 31 -16.05 6.34 10.17
CA ASN A 31 -14.87 6.17 9.31
C ASN A 31 -15.09 6.71 7.90
N CYS A 32 -16.24 6.39 7.29
CA CYS A 32 -16.60 6.90 5.97
C CYS A 32 -16.76 8.43 5.99
N ARG A 33 -17.32 8.98 7.06
CA ARG A 33 -17.49 10.43 7.24
C ARG A 33 -16.16 11.14 7.40
N ALA A 34 -15.25 10.60 8.20
CA ALA A 34 -13.90 11.14 8.36
C ALA A 34 -13.16 11.18 7.01
N PHE A 35 -13.15 10.06 6.28
CA PHE A 35 -12.54 9.97 4.96
C PHE A 35 -13.23 10.89 3.93
N GLY A 36 -14.56 10.97 3.95
CA GLY A 36 -15.32 11.87 3.08
C GLY A 36 -14.98 13.35 3.32
N ASN A 37 -14.77 13.75 4.57
CA ASN A 37 -14.36 15.13 4.89
C ASN A 37 -12.95 15.46 4.39
N GLU A 38 -12.01 14.51 4.48
CA GLU A 38 -10.64 14.68 3.98
C GLU A 38 -10.61 14.82 2.45
N GLU A 39 -11.40 14.01 1.74
CA GLU A 39 -11.48 14.01 0.27
C GLU A 39 -12.49 15.02 -0.30
N GLY A 40 -13.19 15.77 0.55
CA GLY A 40 -14.19 16.76 0.13
C GLY A 40 -15.45 16.15 -0.51
N VAL A 41 -15.82 14.94 -0.12
CA VAL A 41 -17.00 14.20 -0.60
C VAL A 41 -18.22 14.49 0.30
N PRO A 42 -19.29 15.14 -0.22
CA PRO A 42 -20.49 15.41 0.57
C PRO A 42 -21.24 14.12 0.98
N GLU A 43 -21.79 14.09 2.20
CA GLU A 43 -22.54 12.94 2.75
C GLU A 43 -23.80 12.59 1.92
N ASP A 44 -24.45 13.60 1.32
CA ASP A 44 -25.63 13.42 0.47
C ASP A 44 -25.31 12.89 -0.94
N SER A 45 -24.02 12.80 -1.28
CA SER A 45 -23.62 12.37 -2.62
C SER A 45 -23.84 10.86 -2.83
N PRO A 46 -24.18 10.42 -4.05
CA PRO A 46 -24.19 9.00 -4.39
C PRO A 46 -22.82 8.32 -4.20
N LEU A 47 -21.74 9.09 -4.29
CA LEU A 47 -20.37 8.62 -4.06
C LEU A 47 -20.18 8.20 -2.60
N PHE A 48 -20.66 9.00 -1.65
CA PHE A 48 -20.62 8.65 -0.22
C PHE A 48 -21.37 7.36 0.07
N THR A 49 -22.57 7.19 -0.52
CA THR A 49 -23.35 5.96 -0.38
C THR A 49 -22.59 4.73 -0.91
N ARG A 50 -21.92 4.87 -2.06
CA ARG A 50 -21.10 3.77 -2.64
C ARG A 50 -19.90 3.44 -1.76
N MET A 51 -19.24 4.46 -1.22
CA MET A 51 -18.10 4.30 -0.32
C MET A 51 -18.49 3.57 0.96
N TYR A 52 -19.59 3.99 1.59
CA TYR A 52 -20.17 3.33 2.74
C TYR A 52 -20.50 1.86 2.46
N LEU A 53 -21.25 1.57 1.39
CA LEU A 53 -21.59 0.19 1.02
C LEU A 53 -20.35 -0.67 0.73
N SER A 54 -19.34 -0.10 0.10
CA SER A 54 -18.06 -0.77 -0.16
C SER A 54 -17.36 -1.13 1.15
N LYS A 55 -17.31 -0.19 2.09
CA LYS A 55 -16.73 -0.41 3.42
C LYS A 55 -17.51 -1.45 4.21
N CYS A 56 -18.84 -1.42 4.18
CA CYS A 56 -19.68 -2.44 4.81
C CYS A 56 -19.39 -3.85 4.27
N ARG A 57 -19.27 -4.01 2.94
CA ARG A 57 -18.91 -5.29 2.33
C ARG A 57 -17.52 -5.76 2.77
N GLN A 58 -16.54 -4.87 2.73
CA GLN A 58 -15.18 -5.19 3.20
C GLN A 58 -15.20 -5.70 4.65
N VAL A 59 -15.92 -5.03 5.54
CA VAL A 59 -16.04 -5.42 6.95
C VAL A 59 -16.77 -6.75 7.08
N LYS A 60 -17.88 -6.95 6.36
CA LYS A 60 -18.64 -8.20 6.35
C LYS A 60 -17.75 -9.37 5.93
N ASP A 61 -17.06 -9.23 4.81
CA ASP A 61 -16.23 -10.28 4.23
C ASP A 61 -15.07 -10.67 5.15
N ASN A 62 -14.61 -9.78 6.03
CA ASN A 62 -13.57 -10.06 7.03
C ASN A 62 -14.11 -10.72 8.29
N ILE A 63 -15.37 -10.46 8.66
CA ILE A 63 -16.01 -11.02 9.86
C ILE A 63 -16.59 -12.41 9.58
N ASP A 64 -17.10 -12.62 8.36
CA ASP A 64 -17.71 -13.87 7.93
C ASP A 64 -16.65 -14.98 7.74
N PRO A 65 -16.69 -16.07 8.54
CA PRO A 65 -15.75 -17.18 8.40
C PRO A 65 -15.89 -17.91 7.06
N ASP A 66 -17.09 -17.91 6.46
CA ASP A 66 -17.39 -18.61 5.21
C ASP A 66 -17.09 -17.75 3.97
N SER A 67 -16.66 -16.51 4.18
CA SER A 67 -16.19 -15.62 3.11
C SER A 67 -14.90 -16.12 2.47
N TYR A 68 -14.58 -15.61 1.27
CA TYR A 68 -13.32 -15.86 0.56
C TYR A 68 -12.07 -15.45 1.36
N ILE A 69 -12.25 -14.63 2.41
CA ILE A 69 -11.16 -14.23 3.31
C ILE A 69 -10.83 -15.36 4.29
N GLY A 70 -11.83 -16.12 4.76
CA GLY A 70 -11.65 -17.26 5.66
C GLY A 70 -11.13 -16.90 7.06
N ASN A 71 -11.40 -15.68 7.55
CA ASN A 71 -10.90 -15.21 8.84
C ASN A 71 -11.86 -15.61 9.97
N ALA A 72 -11.73 -16.84 10.46
CA ALA A 72 -12.58 -17.35 11.54
C ALA A 72 -12.32 -16.68 12.90
N ASP A 73 -11.10 -16.17 13.12
CA ASP A 73 -10.67 -15.64 14.40
C ASP A 73 -11.21 -14.26 14.71
N LEU A 74 -11.44 -13.43 13.69
CA LEU A 74 -11.87 -12.04 13.89
C LEU A 74 -13.22 -11.97 14.60
N ARG A 75 -14.17 -12.84 14.21
CA ARG A 75 -15.47 -12.94 14.88
C ARG A 75 -15.34 -13.35 16.34
N ALA A 76 -14.48 -14.32 16.64
CA ALA A 76 -14.25 -14.76 18.02
C ALA A 76 -13.65 -13.63 18.87
N LYS A 77 -12.65 -12.90 18.36
CA LYS A 77 -11.99 -11.77 19.04
C LYS A 77 -12.96 -10.62 19.33
N ILE A 78 -13.90 -10.36 18.41
CA ILE A 78 -14.96 -9.36 18.60
C ILE A 78 -15.90 -9.76 19.74
N LEU A 79 -16.32 -11.04 19.78
CA LEU A 79 -17.23 -11.55 20.81
C LEU A 79 -16.57 -11.65 22.18
N GLU A 80 -15.28 -11.98 22.23
CA GLU A 80 -14.48 -12.00 23.46
C GLU A 80 -14.20 -10.58 23.99
N GLY A 81 -14.27 -9.56 23.13
CA GLY A 81 -13.96 -8.18 23.48
C GLY A 81 -12.46 -7.87 23.51
N SER A 82 -11.62 -8.78 22.99
CA SER A 82 -10.17 -8.56 22.83
C SER A 82 -9.84 -7.57 21.70
N LEU A 83 -10.79 -7.34 20.78
CA LEU A 83 -10.68 -6.35 19.70
C LEU A 83 -11.79 -5.30 19.81
N ASP A 84 -11.42 -4.01 19.75
CA ASP A 84 -12.41 -2.94 19.70
C ASP A 84 -13.08 -2.87 18.33
N ILE A 85 -14.39 -3.13 18.32
CA ILE A 85 -15.28 -3.06 17.16
C ILE A 85 -15.13 -1.72 16.41
N ARG A 86 -14.88 -0.63 17.13
CA ARG A 86 -14.79 0.71 16.53
C ARG A 86 -13.56 0.89 15.63
N SER A 87 -12.52 0.13 15.89
CA SER A 87 -11.25 0.23 15.16
C SER A 87 -11.25 -0.56 13.84
N ILE A 88 -12.14 -1.56 13.69
CA ILE A 88 -12.20 -2.47 12.54
C ILE A 88 -12.24 -1.75 11.18
N PRO A 89 -13.07 -0.71 10.96
CA PRO A 89 -13.20 -0.09 9.64
C PRO A 89 -11.95 0.66 9.19
N GLY A 90 -11.14 1.12 10.15
CA GLY A 90 -9.90 1.86 9.93
C GLY A 90 -8.65 0.99 9.87
N MET A 91 -8.72 -0.27 10.30
CA MET A 91 -7.60 -1.20 10.23
C MET A 91 -7.26 -1.58 8.80
N SER A 92 -5.97 -1.80 8.55
CA SER A 92 -5.49 -2.37 7.30
C SER A 92 -5.83 -3.87 7.20
N PRO A 93 -5.93 -4.44 5.99
CA PRO A 93 -6.17 -5.87 5.81
C PRO A 93 -5.16 -6.75 6.56
N ALA A 94 -3.92 -6.26 6.67
CA ALA A 94 -2.85 -6.95 7.37
C ALA A 94 -3.04 -7.00 8.90
N GLU A 95 -3.63 -5.96 9.48
CA GLU A 95 -3.95 -5.92 10.91
C GLU A 95 -5.17 -6.79 11.22
N LEU A 96 -6.15 -6.85 10.31
CA LEU A 96 -7.34 -7.68 10.45
C LEU A 96 -7.04 -9.17 10.31
N PHE A 97 -6.10 -9.56 9.44
CA PHE A 97 -5.71 -10.96 9.27
C PHE A 97 -4.19 -11.17 9.15
N PRO A 98 -3.43 -11.02 10.25
CA PRO A 98 -1.97 -11.08 10.22
C PRO A 98 -1.41 -12.42 9.72
N GLU A 99 -2.07 -13.54 10.04
CA GLU A 99 -1.58 -14.88 9.67
C GLU A 99 -1.54 -15.08 8.16
N ARG A 100 -2.54 -14.57 7.44
CA ARG A 100 -2.61 -14.65 5.98
C ARG A 100 -1.66 -13.67 5.30
N TRP A 101 -1.53 -12.46 5.83
CA TRP A 101 -0.84 -11.36 5.13
C TRP A 101 0.62 -11.16 5.55
N SER A 102 1.04 -11.58 6.74
CA SER A 102 2.39 -11.36 7.26
C SER A 102 3.49 -11.88 6.34
N GLY A 103 3.34 -13.11 5.82
CA GLY A 103 4.31 -13.69 4.88
C GLY A 103 4.42 -12.90 3.58
N LEU A 104 3.28 -12.53 2.99
CA LEU A 104 3.22 -11.75 1.74
C LEU A 104 3.76 -10.32 1.93
N MET A 105 3.45 -9.69 3.07
CA MET A 105 3.95 -8.35 3.39
C MET A 105 5.45 -8.36 3.64
N GLU A 106 5.97 -9.37 4.31
CA GLU A 106 7.41 -9.51 4.53
C GLU A 106 8.16 -9.75 3.23
N GLU A 107 7.62 -10.59 2.35
CA GLU A 107 8.21 -10.82 1.03
C GLU A 107 8.20 -9.56 0.17
N LYS A 108 7.08 -8.83 0.17
CA LYS A 108 6.97 -7.54 -0.51
C LYS A 108 7.97 -6.53 0.07
N ARG A 109 8.07 -6.42 1.39
CA ARG A 109 9.02 -5.54 2.08
C ARG A 109 10.46 -5.84 1.67
N LYS A 110 10.85 -7.11 1.64
CA LYS A 110 12.18 -7.54 1.17
C LYS A 110 12.42 -7.15 -0.28
N ARG A 111 11.44 -7.35 -1.17
CA ARG A 111 11.56 -6.95 -2.58
C ARG A 111 11.72 -5.44 -2.73
N ASP A 112 10.91 -4.66 -2.02
CA ASP A 112 10.96 -3.20 -2.06
C ASP A 112 12.31 -2.67 -1.50
N GLU A 113 12.82 -3.29 -0.44
CA GLU A 113 14.15 -2.98 0.12
C GLU A 113 15.27 -3.25 -0.88
N VAL A 114 15.23 -4.37 -1.61
CA VAL A 114 16.20 -4.68 -2.65
C VAL A 114 16.13 -3.68 -3.80
N GLN A 115 14.93 -3.28 -4.23
CA GLN A 115 14.76 -2.30 -5.29
C GLN A 115 15.26 -0.91 -4.88
N TYR A 116 14.94 -0.48 -3.67
CA TYR A 116 15.36 0.84 -3.17
C TYR A 116 16.88 0.90 -2.94
N ASN A 117 17.45 -0.17 -2.36
CA ASN A 117 18.88 -0.27 -2.12
C ASN A 117 19.66 -0.78 -3.33
N TYR A 118 19.04 -0.85 -4.51
CA TYR A 118 19.72 -1.23 -5.74
C TYR A 118 20.78 -0.17 -6.09
N GLN A 119 22.03 -0.45 -5.74
CA GLN A 119 23.17 0.34 -6.18
C GLN A 119 23.69 -0.21 -7.51
N PRO A 120 23.88 0.64 -8.54
CA PRO A 120 24.54 0.21 -9.77
C PRO A 120 25.95 -0.31 -9.45
N SER A 121 26.13 -1.63 -9.52
CA SER A 121 27.37 -2.33 -9.18
C SER A 121 28.52 -2.01 -10.13
N ALA A 122 28.23 -1.44 -11.32
CA ALA A 122 29.24 -1.04 -12.30
C ALA A 122 29.71 0.41 -12.05
N THR A 123 30.41 0.60 -10.93
CA THR A 123 30.99 1.89 -10.56
C THR A 123 32.52 1.81 -10.58
N SER A 124 33.19 2.68 -11.33
CA SER A 124 34.65 2.71 -11.46
C SER A 124 35.26 3.82 -10.63
N GLU A 125 36.10 3.46 -9.65
CA GLU A 125 36.85 4.42 -8.82
C GLU A 125 38.02 5.10 -9.55
N ARG A 126 38.30 4.68 -10.79
CA ARG A 126 39.40 5.21 -11.62
C ARG A 126 39.11 6.63 -12.11
N TYR A 127 37.85 7.05 -12.14
CA TYR A 127 37.44 8.33 -12.68
C TYR A 127 36.90 9.24 -11.58
N LEU A 128 37.26 10.52 -11.63
CA LEU A 128 36.81 11.54 -10.68
C LEU A 128 35.79 12.46 -11.34
N CYS A 129 34.63 12.64 -10.70
CA CYS A 129 33.65 13.64 -11.13
C CYS A 129 34.20 15.05 -10.91
N LYS A 130 34.35 15.83 -11.98
CA LYS A 130 34.82 17.22 -11.88
C LYS A 130 33.81 18.18 -11.22
N ARG A 131 32.53 17.80 -11.14
CA ARG A 131 31.46 18.63 -10.56
C ARG A 131 31.36 18.49 -9.04
N CYS A 132 31.43 17.26 -8.51
CA CYS A 132 31.21 16.98 -7.08
C CYS A 132 32.39 16.28 -6.39
N GLY A 133 33.43 15.89 -7.11
CA GLY A 133 34.58 15.16 -6.55
C GLY A 133 34.32 13.68 -6.24
N SER A 134 33.13 13.14 -6.48
CA SER A 134 32.84 11.72 -6.28
C SER A 134 33.59 10.83 -7.29
N ARG A 135 34.01 9.66 -6.83
CA ARG A 135 34.58 8.59 -7.66
C ARG A 135 33.55 7.54 -8.09
N LYS A 136 32.27 7.76 -7.77
CA LYS A 136 31.20 6.85 -8.15
C LYS A 136 30.74 7.11 -9.58
N ILE A 137 31.50 6.57 -10.55
CA ILE A 137 31.25 6.79 -11.98
C ILE A 137 30.83 5.49 -12.67
N SER A 138 29.64 5.49 -13.27
CA SER A 138 29.22 4.47 -14.23
C SER A 138 29.69 4.86 -15.63
N TYR A 139 30.30 3.93 -16.37
CA TYR A 139 30.77 4.19 -17.73
C TYR A 139 30.56 2.98 -18.65
N TYR A 140 30.40 3.27 -19.93
CA TYR A 140 30.38 2.28 -21.00
C TYR A 140 31.11 2.83 -22.23
N GLU A 141 31.65 1.93 -23.04
CA GLU A 141 32.39 2.25 -24.25
C GLU A 141 31.56 1.85 -25.47
N LEU A 142 31.45 2.75 -26.44
CA LEU A 142 30.70 2.52 -27.67
C LEU A 142 31.46 3.12 -28.86
N GLN A 143 31.60 2.34 -29.94
CA GLN A 143 32.22 2.80 -31.17
C GLN A 143 31.23 3.71 -31.91
N THR A 144 31.43 5.02 -31.81
CA THR A 144 30.59 6.03 -32.49
C THR A 144 31.28 6.64 -33.71
N ARG A 145 32.47 6.17 -34.06
CA ARG A 145 33.38 6.75 -35.04
C ARG A 145 33.95 5.68 -35.99
N SER A 146 34.71 6.11 -37.01
CA SER A 146 35.35 5.19 -37.97
C SER A 146 36.20 4.14 -37.25
N ALA A 147 36.42 2.98 -37.89
CA ALA A 147 37.24 1.90 -37.32
C ALA A 147 38.72 2.29 -37.11
N ASP A 148 39.19 3.33 -37.79
CA ASP A 148 40.53 3.88 -37.62
C ASP A 148 40.66 4.76 -36.36
N GLU A 149 39.55 5.06 -35.69
CA GLU A 149 39.50 5.91 -34.50
C GLU A 149 39.13 5.07 -33.27
N GLY A 150 39.68 5.45 -32.11
CA GLY A 150 39.42 4.77 -30.83
C GLY A 150 37.95 4.86 -30.39
N THR A 151 37.57 3.98 -29.47
CA THR A 151 36.20 3.90 -28.93
C THR A 151 35.87 5.08 -28.03
N SER A 152 34.63 5.59 -28.13
CA SER A 152 34.15 6.67 -27.27
C SER A 152 33.67 6.09 -25.93
N SER A 153 34.19 6.59 -24.82
CA SER A 153 33.73 6.24 -23.46
C SER A 153 32.72 7.29 -22.95
N PHE A 154 31.56 6.83 -22.49
CA PHE A 154 30.50 7.65 -21.91
C PHE A 154 30.47 7.47 -20.40
N PHE A 155 30.50 8.57 -19.65
CA PHE A 155 30.56 8.56 -18.19
C PHE A 155 29.33 9.24 -17.59
N THR A 156 28.82 8.69 -16.48
CA THR A 156 27.77 9.28 -15.65
C THR A 156 28.16 9.18 -14.18
N CYS A 157 28.17 10.31 -13.48
CA CYS A 157 28.35 10.35 -12.04
C CYS A 157 27.05 9.95 -11.34
N ILE A 158 27.13 8.97 -10.45
CA ILE A 158 25.98 8.42 -9.73
C ILE A 158 25.47 9.41 -8.67
N ASP A 159 26.37 10.15 -8.01
CA ASP A 159 25.99 11.03 -6.90
C ASP A 159 25.39 12.36 -7.36
N CYS A 160 25.86 12.96 -8.47
CA CYS A 160 25.37 14.27 -8.93
C CYS A 160 24.75 14.27 -10.34
N GLY A 161 24.66 13.11 -10.99
CA GLY A 161 24.05 12.94 -12.31
C GLY A 161 24.82 13.58 -13.48
N ALA A 162 26.03 14.12 -13.24
CA ALA A 162 26.82 14.73 -14.31
C ALA A 162 27.24 13.70 -15.36
N LYS A 163 27.06 14.05 -16.65
CA LYS A 163 27.40 13.19 -17.79
C LYS A 163 28.48 13.85 -18.64
N TRP A 164 29.43 13.06 -19.14
CA TRP A 164 30.44 13.54 -20.09
C TRP A 164 30.96 12.39 -20.97
N THR A 165 31.54 12.74 -22.11
CA THR A 165 32.10 11.78 -23.08
C THR A 165 33.60 12.02 -23.24
N LYS A 166 34.36 10.94 -23.42
CA LYS A 166 35.77 10.98 -23.81
C LYS A 166 35.93 10.22 -25.13
N HIS A 167 36.67 10.81 -26.06
CA HIS A 167 37.10 10.18 -27.30
C HIS A 167 38.56 9.75 -27.21
#